data_AF-A0AAD7X2Y6-F1
#
_entry.id   AF-A0AAD7X2Y6-F1
#
_cell.length_a   1.000
_cell.length_b   1.000
_cell.length_c   1.000
_cell.angle_alpha   90.00
_cell.angle_beta   90.00
_cell.angle_gamma   90.00
#
_symmetry.space_group_name_H-M   'P 1'
#
loop_
_entity.id
_entity.type
_entity.pdbx_description
1 polymer ?
#
loop_
_entity_poly.entity_id
_entity_poly.type
_entity_poly.pdbx_seq_one_letter_code
_entity_poly.pdbx_strand_id
1 'polypeptide(L)'
;MLQGRCRIIIPHDVGLTILKGAVLFGLDPSIIKVRRSPLTYGVGVLNRYVEGKHPPDKMLVKDGTRWCTDVFDTFIASDQSVALGETVKRSYTPAKPSQQIIVIHIYCSEREQVGFISDAGVRKCGTLRLDVSGTESPAARREIQTLMQFGDTEIRAMAVDVATSRTVKASIDFLGQ
;
A
#
# COMPACT_ATOMS: atom_id res chain seq x y z
N MET A 1 19.47 14.35 19.19
CA MET A 1 19.76 15.78 19.46
C MET A 1 20.32 16.40 18.18
N LEU A 2 19.55 17.22 17.47
CA LEU A 2 20.06 18.11 16.43
C LEU A 2 20.03 19.53 17.01
N GLN A 3 21.11 19.94 17.67
CA GLN A 3 21.36 21.35 17.95
C GLN A 3 21.79 22.01 16.63
N GLY A 4 20.84 22.58 15.89
CA GLY A 4 21.12 23.26 14.63
C GLY A 4 20.31 24.55 14.50
N ARG A 5 20.99 25.67 14.23
CA ARG A 5 20.35 26.92 13.80
C ARG A 5 19.55 26.66 12.53
N CYS A 6 18.24 26.88 12.57
CA CYS A 6 17.35 26.80 11.40
C CYS A 6 17.28 28.15 10.70
N ARG A 7 17.50 28.19 9.37
CA ARG A 7 17.26 29.40 8.55
C ARG A 7 15.82 29.37 8.08
N ILE A 8 15.00 30.24 8.64
CA ILE A 8 13.62 30.45 8.19
C ILE A 8 13.65 31.43 7.01
N ILE A 9 13.02 31.05 5.89
CA ILE A 9 12.86 31.91 4.72
C ILE A 9 11.40 32.31 4.65
N ILE A 10 11.12 33.62 4.74
CA ILE A 10 9.78 34.18 4.54
C ILE A 10 9.75 34.79 3.14
N PRO A 11 9.00 34.21 2.18
CA PRO A 11 8.92 34.76 0.84
C PRO A 11 8.18 36.10 0.85
N HIS A 12 8.67 37.04 0.04
CA HIS A 12 7.92 38.26 -0.28
C HIS A 12 6.67 37.89 -1.09
N ASP A 13 5.54 38.51 -0.77
CA ASP A 13 4.24 38.24 -1.39
C ASP A 13 3.86 36.75 -1.37
N VAL A 14 3.52 36.27 -0.17
CA VAL A 14 3.22 34.84 0.11
C VAL A 14 2.21 34.25 -0.88
N GLY A 15 1.16 35.00 -1.22
CA GLY A 15 0.15 34.57 -2.20
C GLY A 15 0.70 34.41 -3.62
N LEU A 16 1.52 35.36 -4.09
CA LEU A 16 2.15 35.28 -5.40
C LEU A 16 3.17 34.13 -5.45
N THR A 17 3.88 33.87 -4.36
CA THR A 17 4.84 32.76 -4.27
C THR A 17 4.14 31.40 -4.38
N ILE A 18 3.01 31.21 -3.69
CA ILE A 18 2.19 29.99 -3.82
C ILE A 18 1.72 29.82 -5.27
N LEU A 19 1.21 30.89 -5.88
CA LEU A 19 0.72 30.85 -7.27
C LEU A 19 1.84 30.48 -8.25
N LYS A 20 3.02 31.09 -8.12
CA LYS A 20 4.20 30.75 -8.94
C LYS A 20 4.60 29.28 -8.79
N GLY A 21 4.62 28.77 -7.56
CA GLY A 21 4.90 27.36 -7.28
C GLY A 21 3.88 26.43 -7.95
N ALA A 22 2.58 26.76 -7.85
CA ALA A 22 1.51 25.99 -8.48
C ALA A 22 1.62 25.99 -10.02
N VAL A 23 1.94 27.14 -10.64
CA VAL A 23 2.17 27.23 -12.10
C VAL A 23 3.37 26.39 -12.51
N LEU A 24 4.50 26.48 -11.80
CA LEU A 24 5.69 25.68 -12.08
C LEU A 24 5.39 24.18 -11.99
N PHE A 25 4.67 23.75 -10.94
CA PHE A 25 4.27 22.35 -10.80
C PHE A 25 3.28 21.91 -11.89
N GLY A 26 2.33 22.76 -12.28
CA GLY A 26 1.41 22.49 -13.38
C GLY A 26 2.10 22.38 -14.74
N LEU A 27 3.19 23.12 -14.95
CA LEU A 27 4.01 23.05 -16.17
C LEU A 27 4.90 21.80 -16.20
N ASP A 28 5.56 21.48 -15.08
CA ASP A 28 6.41 20.30 -14.94
C ASP A 28 6.26 19.68 -13.53
N PRO A 29 5.41 18.64 -13.38
CA PRO A 29 5.28 17.91 -12.13
C PRO A 29 6.57 17.25 -11.66
N SER A 30 7.52 17.01 -12.58
CA SER A 30 8.80 16.36 -12.27
C SER A 30 9.75 17.25 -11.47
N ILE A 31 9.42 18.54 -11.28
CA ILE A 31 10.18 19.45 -10.41
C ILE A 31 10.26 18.92 -8.96
N ILE A 32 9.24 18.17 -8.52
CA ILE A 32 9.25 17.46 -7.24
C ILE A 32 9.88 16.08 -7.46
N LYS A 33 11.13 15.93 -7.05
CA LYS A 33 11.88 14.67 -7.24
C LYS A 33 11.58 13.61 -6.19
N VAL A 34 11.36 14.02 -4.95
CA VAL A 34 11.13 13.13 -3.81
C VAL A 34 9.98 13.65 -2.97
N ARG A 35 9.12 12.74 -2.53
CA ARG A 35 8.07 12.99 -1.53
C ARG A 35 8.32 12.09 -0.32
N ARG A 36 7.83 12.50 0.85
CA ARG A 36 7.76 11.60 2.03
C ARG A 36 6.35 11.08 2.15
N SER A 37 6.20 9.77 2.37
CA SER A 37 4.88 9.18 2.57
C SER A 37 4.25 9.73 3.86
N PRO A 38 3.03 10.28 3.83
CA PRO A 38 2.39 10.81 5.03
C PRO A 38 1.92 9.70 5.98
N LEU A 39 1.70 8.49 5.47
CA LEU A 39 1.19 7.35 6.21
C LEU A 39 1.96 6.07 5.80
N THR A 40 1.90 5.07 6.65
CA THR A 40 2.26 3.70 6.31
C THR A 40 1.13 3.06 5.51
N TYR A 41 1.44 2.45 4.36
CA TYR A 41 0.47 1.74 3.53
C TYR A 41 0.83 0.27 3.39
N GLY A 42 -0.20 -0.57 3.39
CA GLY A 42 -0.05 -1.99 3.23
C GLY A 42 -1.37 -2.68 2.95
N VAL A 43 -1.32 -4.01 2.91
CA VAL A 43 -2.50 -4.85 2.69
C VAL A 43 -2.65 -5.87 3.80
N GLY A 44 -3.88 -6.31 4.05
CA GLY A 44 -4.16 -7.40 4.98
C GLY A 44 -3.91 -8.75 4.35
N VAL A 45 -3.10 -9.60 4.97
CA VAL A 45 -2.74 -10.93 4.47
C VAL A 45 -2.86 -12.02 5.53
N LEU A 46 -2.94 -13.27 5.06
CA LEU A 46 -2.66 -14.44 5.87
C LEU A 46 -1.19 -14.81 5.70
N ASN A 47 -0.47 -15.01 6.80
CA ASN A 47 0.92 -15.47 6.75
C ASN A 47 1.09 -16.78 7.53
N ARG A 48 2.20 -17.51 7.34
CA ARG A 48 2.48 -18.68 8.18
C ARG A 48 2.62 -18.25 9.64
N TYR A 49 1.96 -18.97 10.54
CA TYR A 49 2.09 -18.71 11.97
C TYR A 49 3.49 -19.09 12.44
N VAL A 50 4.12 -18.22 13.25
CA VAL A 50 5.43 -18.43 13.83
C VAL A 50 5.30 -18.31 15.34
N GLU A 51 5.55 -19.43 16.02
CA GLU A 51 5.53 -19.52 17.48
C GLU A 51 6.48 -18.49 18.10
N GLY A 52 6.04 -17.78 19.14
CA GLY A 52 6.84 -16.76 19.82
C GLY A 52 6.94 -15.41 19.10
N LYS A 53 6.62 -15.34 17.80
CA LYS A 53 6.53 -14.06 17.05
C LYS A 53 5.09 -13.57 16.95
N HIS A 54 4.16 -14.47 16.61
CA HIS A 54 2.77 -14.10 16.36
C HIS A 54 1.90 -14.33 17.60
N PRO A 55 0.96 -13.42 17.92
CA PRO A 55 0.02 -13.61 19.03
C PRO A 55 -0.83 -14.88 18.84
N PRO A 56 -0.98 -15.74 19.87
CA PRO A 56 -1.75 -16.99 19.76
C PRO A 56 -3.22 -16.79 19.37
N ASP A 57 -3.82 -15.66 19.76
CA ASP A 57 -5.20 -15.26 19.42
C ASP A 57 -5.38 -14.95 17.93
N LYS A 58 -4.30 -14.69 17.19
CA LYS A 58 -4.28 -14.52 15.74
C LYS A 58 -4.01 -15.82 14.97
N MET A 59 -3.83 -16.94 15.67
CA MET A 59 -3.57 -18.24 15.03
C MET A 59 -4.85 -18.88 14.49
N LEU A 60 -4.80 -19.31 13.25
CA LEU A 60 -5.84 -20.10 12.59
C LEU A 60 -5.24 -21.38 12.02
N VAL A 61 -5.81 -22.54 12.37
CA VAL A 61 -5.43 -23.82 11.75
C VAL A 61 -6.38 -24.12 10.60
N LYS A 62 -5.82 -24.30 9.40
CA LYS A 62 -6.58 -24.65 8.20
C LYS A 62 -5.81 -25.64 7.35
N ASP A 63 -6.45 -26.74 6.97
CA ASP A 63 -5.87 -27.82 6.17
C ASP A 63 -4.53 -28.33 6.75
N GLY A 64 -4.48 -28.51 8.08
CA GLY A 64 -3.29 -28.93 8.82
C GLY A 64 -2.17 -27.87 8.91
N THR A 65 -2.36 -26.68 8.33
CA THR A 65 -1.38 -25.59 8.34
C THR A 65 -1.79 -24.50 9.33
N ARG A 66 -0.84 -24.02 10.13
CA ARG A 66 -1.03 -22.89 11.05
C ARG A 66 -0.77 -21.56 10.33
N TRP A 67 -1.77 -20.70 10.32
CA TRP A 67 -1.77 -19.37 9.72
C TRP A 67 -1.92 -18.30 10.79
N CYS A 68 -1.35 -17.12 10.53
CA CYS A 68 -1.60 -15.91 11.29
C CYS A 68 -2.55 -15.04 10.49
N THR A 69 -3.67 -14.65 11.10
CA THR A 69 -4.64 -13.76 10.49
C THR A 69 -4.26 -12.30 10.70
N ASP A 70 -4.90 -11.43 9.93
CA ASP A 70 -4.83 -9.97 10.07
C ASP A 70 -3.43 -9.36 9.95
N VAL A 71 -2.47 -10.06 9.35
CA VAL A 71 -1.11 -9.54 9.20
C VAL A 71 -1.14 -8.32 8.28
N PHE A 72 -0.50 -7.23 8.70
CA PHE A 72 -0.29 -6.06 7.86
C PHE A 72 1.02 -6.25 7.07
N ASP A 73 0.92 -6.42 5.75
CA ASP A 73 2.10 -6.46 4.88
C ASP A 73 2.39 -5.07 4.31
N THR A 74 3.49 -4.48 4.76
CA THR A 74 3.86 -3.09 4.45
C THR A 74 4.45 -2.97 3.04
N PHE A 75 3.86 -2.05 2.26
CA PHE A 75 4.41 -1.60 0.98
C PHE A 75 5.34 -0.42 1.19
N ILE A 76 4.92 0.54 2.02
CA ILE A 76 5.69 1.73 2.33
C ILE A 76 5.42 2.18 3.77
N ALA A 77 6.44 2.64 4.46
CA ALA A 77 6.30 3.20 5.81
C ALA A 77 6.02 4.71 5.77
N SER A 78 5.38 5.23 6.82
CA SER A 78 5.29 6.67 7.05
C SER A 78 6.70 7.28 7.03
N ASP A 79 6.82 8.49 6.52
CA ASP A 79 8.06 9.26 6.49
C ASP A 79 9.16 8.68 5.58
N GLN A 80 8.90 7.55 4.90
CA GLN A 80 9.77 6.98 3.88
C GLN A 80 9.83 7.91 2.65
N SER A 81 11.03 8.17 2.16
CA SER A 81 11.26 8.91 0.92
C SER A 81 10.90 8.08 -0.30
N VAL A 82 10.23 8.72 -1.26
CA VAL A 82 9.70 8.10 -2.47
C VAL A 82 10.08 8.93 -3.67
N ALA A 83 10.65 8.30 -4.69
CA ALA A 83 10.86 8.92 -5.99
C ALA A 83 9.55 9.04 -6.80
N LEU A 84 9.50 9.98 -7.73
CA LEU A 84 8.37 10.10 -8.66
C LEU A 84 8.15 8.78 -9.43
N GLY A 85 6.94 8.21 -9.33
CA GLY A 85 6.54 6.99 -10.03
C GLY A 85 7.06 5.68 -9.41
N GLU A 86 7.70 5.73 -8.23
CA GLU A 86 8.23 4.55 -7.56
C GLU A 86 7.12 3.53 -7.31
N THR A 87 7.38 2.27 -7.67
CA THR A 87 6.39 1.20 -7.59
C THR A 87 6.90 0.08 -6.70
N VAL A 88 6.13 -0.23 -5.67
CA VAL A 88 6.39 -1.38 -4.79
C VAL A 88 5.50 -2.54 -5.23
N LYS A 89 6.11 -3.69 -5.46
CA LYS A 89 5.46 -4.93 -5.90
C LYS A 89 5.52 -5.99 -4.81
N ARG A 90 4.42 -6.72 -4.63
CA ARG A 90 4.31 -7.93 -3.80
C ARG A 90 3.51 -9.00 -4.53
N SER A 91 3.79 -10.27 -4.24
CA SER A 91 3.11 -11.41 -4.83
C SER A 91 2.39 -12.20 -3.75
N TYR A 92 1.14 -12.56 -4.02
CA TYR A 92 0.27 -13.31 -3.11
C TYR A 92 -0.37 -14.50 -3.82
N THR A 93 -0.86 -15.45 -3.03
CA THR A 93 -1.65 -16.58 -3.52
C THR A 93 -3.03 -16.54 -2.87
N PRO A 94 -4.11 -16.84 -3.60
CA PRO A 94 -5.44 -16.97 -3.02
C PRO A 94 -5.48 -17.98 -1.87
N ALA A 95 -6.26 -17.68 -0.83
CA ALA A 95 -6.39 -18.54 0.34
C ALA A 95 -7.12 -19.88 0.04
N LYS A 96 -7.85 -19.95 -1.07
CA LYS A 96 -8.49 -21.15 -1.60
C LYS A 96 -8.24 -21.23 -3.11
N PRO A 97 -7.84 -22.39 -3.66
CA PRO A 97 -7.65 -22.55 -5.11
C PRO A 97 -8.91 -22.29 -5.94
N SER A 98 -10.10 -22.59 -5.38
CA SER A 98 -11.39 -22.40 -6.04
C SER A 98 -11.93 -20.97 -5.97
N GLN A 99 -11.17 -20.02 -5.41
CA GLN A 99 -11.63 -18.65 -5.21
C GLN A 99 -11.77 -17.92 -6.55
N GLN A 100 -12.99 -17.51 -6.89
CA GLN A 100 -13.33 -16.84 -8.16
C GLN A 100 -13.19 -15.31 -8.08
N ILE A 101 -13.30 -14.73 -6.88
CA ILE A 101 -13.15 -13.29 -6.66
C ILE A 101 -12.06 -13.07 -5.63
N ILE A 102 -11.04 -12.30 -5.99
CA ILE A 102 -9.91 -11.98 -5.15
C ILE A 102 -10.07 -10.55 -4.67
N VAL A 103 -10.21 -10.39 -3.36
CA VAL A 103 -10.39 -9.09 -2.72
C VAL A 103 -9.13 -8.77 -1.93
N ILE A 104 -8.48 -7.65 -2.26
CA ILE A 104 -7.31 -7.15 -1.53
C ILE A 104 -7.72 -5.83 -0.89
N HIS A 105 -7.76 -5.80 0.43
CA HIS A 105 -8.02 -4.58 1.19
C HIS A 105 -6.70 -3.84 1.44
N ILE A 106 -6.73 -2.54 1.17
CA ILE A 106 -5.60 -1.64 1.39
C ILE A 106 -5.87 -0.88 2.68
N TYR A 107 -4.87 -0.81 3.53
CA TYR A 107 -4.92 -0.17 4.84
C TYR A 107 -3.85 0.90 4.96
N CYS A 108 -4.11 1.89 5.81
CA CYS A 108 -3.14 2.89 6.19
C CYS A 108 -3.12 3.17 7.69
N SER A 109 -2.00 3.70 8.17
CA SER A 109 -1.80 4.14 9.56
C SER A 109 -0.77 5.27 9.65
N GLU A 110 -0.89 6.13 10.66
CA GLU A 110 0.13 7.14 10.98
C GLU A 110 1.38 6.53 11.64
N ARG A 111 1.28 5.31 12.18
CA ARG A 111 2.40 4.62 12.81
C ARG A 111 3.33 4.04 11.75
N GLU A 112 4.63 4.21 11.94
CA GLU A 112 5.67 3.66 11.06
C GLU A 112 5.66 2.12 11.06
N GLN A 113 5.55 1.53 12.25
CA GLN A 113 5.52 0.08 12.43
C GLN A 113 4.10 -0.38 12.74
N VAL A 114 3.55 -1.20 11.84
CA VAL A 114 2.22 -1.80 11.96
C VAL A 114 2.37 -3.31 11.83
N GLY A 115 1.87 -4.05 12.82
CA GLY A 115 1.93 -5.52 12.80
C GLY A 115 0.67 -6.13 12.21
N PHE A 116 -0.49 -5.59 12.59
CA PHE A 116 -1.79 -6.14 12.22
C PHE A 116 -2.76 -5.09 11.72
N ILE A 117 -3.66 -5.49 10.82
CA ILE A 117 -4.74 -4.62 10.33
C ILE A 117 -5.77 -4.27 11.42
N SER A 118 -5.77 -5.03 12.52
CA SER A 118 -6.63 -4.79 13.68
C SER A 118 -5.99 -3.86 14.72
N ASP A 119 -4.75 -3.44 14.52
CA ASP A 119 -4.10 -2.55 15.47
C ASP A 119 -4.80 -1.19 15.53
N ALA A 120 -4.71 -0.52 16.68
CA ALA A 120 -5.24 0.82 16.86
C ALA A 120 -4.64 1.80 15.84
N GLY A 121 -5.51 2.63 15.24
CA GLY A 121 -5.11 3.62 14.24
C GLY A 121 -4.83 3.05 12.84
N VAL A 122 -5.13 1.77 12.60
CA VAL A 122 -5.15 1.20 11.24
C VAL A 122 -6.55 1.30 10.67
N ARG A 123 -6.68 1.86 9.47
CA ARG A 123 -7.96 2.00 8.76
C ARG A 123 -7.87 1.49 7.34
N LYS A 124 -8.98 0.94 6.83
CA LYS A 124 -9.09 0.57 5.42
C LYS A 124 -9.25 1.85 4.58
N CYS A 125 -8.44 2.00 3.55
CA CYS A 125 -8.46 3.17 2.65
C CYS A 125 -8.67 2.80 1.18
N GLY A 126 -8.63 1.51 0.83
CA GLY A 126 -8.89 1.06 -0.53
C GLY A 126 -9.29 -0.40 -0.61
N THR A 127 -9.79 -0.82 -1.77
CA THR A 127 -10.08 -2.22 -2.06
C THR A 127 -9.88 -2.50 -3.54
N LEU A 128 -9.10 -3.53 -3.85
CA LEU A 128 -8.99 -4.10 -5.18
C LEU A 128 -9.88 -5.35 -5.23
N ARG A 129 -10.70 -5.47 -6.27
CA ARG A 129 -11.54 -6.65 -6.53
C ARG A 129 -11.22 -7.21 -7.90
N LEU A 130 -10.55 -8.35 -7.95
CA LEU A 130 -10.16 -9.02 -9.19
C LEU A 130 -11.05 -10.25 -9.40
N ASP A 131 -11.82 -10.24 -10.50
CA ASP A 131 -12.62 -11.39 -10.92
C ASP A 131 -11.77 -12.34 -11.77
N VAL A 132 -11.57 -13.52 -11.22
CA VAL A 132 -10.84 -14.62 -11.83
C VAL A 132 -11.74 -15.78 -12.22
N SER A 133 -13.05 -15.54 -12.34
CA SER A 133 -13.99 -16.56 -12.79
C SER A 133 -13.71 -17.02 -14.22
N GLY A 134 -13.89 -18.33 -14.45
CA GLY A 134 -13.72 -18.96 -15.75
C GLY A 134 -12.28 -18.93 -16.28
N THR A 135 -11.29 -18.76 -15.40
CA THR A 135 -9.88 -18.74 -15.80
C THR A 135 -9.12 -19.86 -15.12
N GLU A 136 -8.39 -20.63 -15.93
CA GLU A 136 -7.50 -21.67 -15.44
C GLU A 136 -6.10 -21.11 -15.25
N SER A 137 -5.42 -21.56 -14.19
CA SER A 137 -4.01 -21.27 -13.97
C SER A 137 -3.23 -22.56 -14.24
N PRO A 138 -2.27 -22.56 -15.16
CA PRO A 138 -1.40 -23.73 -15.38
C PRO A 138 -0.44 -23.95 -14.19
N ALA A 139 -0.31 -22.98 -13.29
CA ALA A 139 0.52 -23.08 -12.10
C ALA A 139 -0.22 -23.80 -10.96
N ALA A 140 0.53 -24.61 -10.19
CA ALA A 140 0.00 -25.29 -9.00
C ALA A 140 -0.59 -24.32 -7.95
N ARG A 141 -0.13 -23.06 -7.96
CA ARG A 141 -0.68 -21.96 -7.16
C ARG A 141 -0.78 -20.72 -8.02
N ARG A 142 -1.99 -20.17 -8.08
CA ARG A 142 -2.25 -18.91 -8.78
C ARG A 142 -1.53 -17.75 -8.09
N GLU A 143 -0.77 -16.97 -8.86
CA GLU A 143 -0.04 -15.80 -8.37
C GLU A 143 -0.80 -14.52 -8.70
N ILE A 144 -1.03 -13.70 -7.68
CA ILE A 144 -1.61 -12.36 -7.80
C ILE A 144 -0.55 -11.34 -7.41
N GLN A 145 -0.15 -10.51 -8.35
CA GLN A 145 0.79 -9.44 -8.13
C GLN A 145 0.02 -8.18 -7.76
N THR A 146 0.34 -7.63 -6.59
CA THR A 146 -0.18 -6.33 -6.16
C THR A 146 0.93 -5.30 -6.31
N LEU A 147 0.60 -4.18 -6.94
CA LEU A 147 1.49 -3.06 -7.18
C LEU A 147 0.89 -1.82 -6.53
N MET A 148 1.71 -1.04 -5.82
CA MET A 148 1.36 0.31 -5.41
C MET A 148 2.39 1.28 -5.95
N GLN A 149 1.93 2.27 -6.71
CA GLN A 149 2.73 3.35 -7.25
C GLN A 149 2.57 4.59 -6.38
N PHE A 150 3.69 5.18 -6.01
CA PHE A 150 3.83 6.33 -5.14
C PHE A 150 4.61 7.46 -5.86
N GLY A 151 4.70 8.62 -5.23
CA GLY A 151 5.47 9.77 -5.75
C GLY A 151 4.70 10.71 -6.67
N ASP A 152 3.59 10.22 -7.26
CA ASP A 152 2.61 11.04 -7.99
C ASP A 152 1.73 11.87 -7.03
N THR A 153 0.74 12.60 -7.58
CA THR A 153 -0.28 13.31 -6.79
C THR A 153 -1.23 12.36 -6.05
N GLU A 154 -1.39 11.14 -6.56
CA GLU A 154 -2.26 10.10 -6.01
C GLU A 154 -1.48 8.79 -5.85
N ILE A 155 -1.91 7.97 -4.89
CA ILE A 155 -1.41 6.60 -4.78
C ILE A 155 -2.30 5.68 -5.62
N ARG A 156 -1.67 5.00 -6.58
CA ARG A 156 -2.36 4.04 -7.46
C ARG A 156 -2.05 2.63 -7.01
N ALA A 157 -3.09 1.85 -6.77
CA ALA A 157 -2.96 0.43 -6.45
C ALA A 157 -3.51 -0.43 -7.60
N MET A 158 -2.85 -1.54 -7.87
CA MET A 158 -3.22 -2.46 -8.94
C MET A 158 -3.06 -3.90 -8.47
N ALA A 159 -3.93 -4.79 -8.94
CA ALA A 159 -3.76 -6.23 -8.80
C ALA A 159 -3.79 -6.88 -10.18
N VAL A 160 -2.85 -7.77 -10.42
CA VAL A 160 -2.64 -8.48 -11.69
C VAL A 160 -2.65 -9.98 -11.41
N ASP A 161 -3.51 -10.72 -12.09
CA ASP A 161 -3.38 -12.16 -12.15
C ASP A 161 -2.32 -12.54 -13.18
N VAL A 162 -1.24 -13.17 -12.73
CA VAL A 162 -0.08 -13.48 -13.58
C VAL A 162 -0.43 -14.50 -14.66
N ALA A 163 -1.35 -15.42 -14.38
CA ALA A 163 -1.72 -16.48 -15.32
C ALA A 163 -2.47 -15.95 -16.55
N THR A 164 -3.32 -14.94 -16.38
CA THR A 164 -4.16 -14.40 -17.47
C THR A 164 -3.83 -12.97 -17.87
N SER A 165 -2.92 -12.31 -17.15
CA SER A 165 -2.64 -10.86 -17.26
C SER A 165 -3.85 -9.95 -16.99
N ARG A 166 -4.97 -10.49 -16.48
CA ARG A 166 -6.11 -9.67 -16.05
C ARG A 166 -5.70 -8.75 -14.93
N THR A 167 -6.12 -7.50 -15.04
CA THR A 167 -5.69 -6.43 -14.14
C THR A 167 -6.90 -5.64 -13.65
N VAL A 168 -6.91 -5.33 -12.35
CA VAL A 168 -7.81 -4.34 -11.76
C VAL A 168 -6.99 -3.22 -11.14
N LYS A 169 -7.53 -2.01 -11.14
CA LYS A 169 -6.93 -0.83 -10.54
C LYS A 169 -7.88 -0.23 -9.51
N ALA A 170 -7.32 0.37 -8.48
CA ALA A 170 -8.03 1.24 -7.56
C ALA A 170 -7.13 2.44 -7.23
N SER A 171 -7.73 3.61 -7.14
CA SER A 171 -7.10 4.75 -6.47
C SER A 171 -7.50 4.70 -5.00
N ILE A 172 -6.59 5.12 -4.12
CA ILE A 172 -6.88 5.27 -2.70
C ILE A 172 -7.54 6.63 -2.51
N ASP A 173 -8.75 6.65 -1.96
CA ASP A 173 -9.43 7.91 -1.65
C ASP A 173 -8.95 8.43 -0.28
N PHE A 174 -8.35 9.62 -0.32
CA PHE A 174 -7.86 10.34 0.85
C PHE A 174 -8.80 11.45 1.32
N LEU A 175 -9.84 11.76 0.53
CA LEU A 175 -10.74 12.89 0.73
C LEU A 175 -12.09 12.48 1.34
N GLY A 176 -12.41 11.18 1.35
CA GLY A 176 -13.63 10.63 1.94
C GLY A 176 -13.58 10.36 3.45
N GLN A 177 -13.05 11.30 4.25
CA GLN A 177 -13.16 11.28 5.72
C GLN A 177 -14.40 12.03 6.21
#